data_AF-A0A6A7L3Q3-F1
#
_entry.id   AF-A0A6A7L3Q3-F1
#
_cell.length_a   1.000
_cell.length_b   1.000
_cell.length_c   1.000
_cell.angle_alpha   90.00
_cell.angle_beta   90.00
_cell.angle_gamma   90.00
#
_symmetry.space_group_name_H-M   'P 1'
#
loop_
_entity.id
_entity.type
_entity.pdbx_description
1 polymer ?
#
loop_
_entity_poly.entity_id
_entity_poly.type
_entity_poly.pdbx_seq_one_letter_code
_entity_poly.pdbx_strand_id
1 'polypeptide(L)'
;MSDEYGDWLEEEGEEEPRPRDEQTDRAKAELLERIQSFDRVYYVQQLQVLHERSFFHWITGRALRELIAEGQINAFSQELSAGVPIRLIVRRSYRHWKREGQRVLELVRRYSQGAFARALGPFGEIVVDAAFASAGVRLLGRDVRSIEGRAWTATDHNLDRAYELDGVRYGVEVKNTLKYIDDRELTVKLEICRALALRPLFVVRMMPKTWAWPRVIRQGRDRCGFGL
;
A
#
# COMPACT_ATOMS: atom_id res chain seq x y z
N MET A 1 16.73 -3.70 0.30
CA MET A 1 15.73 -4.23 1.28
C MET A 1 15.58 -3.21 2.41
N SER A 2 15.44 -1.92 2.09
CA SER A 2 15.74 -0.85 3.05
C SER A 2 14.53 -0.23 3.75
N ASP A 3 13.36 -0.08 3.13
CA ASP A 3 12.45 0.97 3.66
C ASP A 3 11.05 0.50 4.10
N GLU A 4 10.66 -0.77 3.91
CA GLU A 4 9.27 -1.20 4.21
C GLU A 4 9.04 -1.58 5.69
N TYR A 5 10.09 -1.96 6.41
CA TYR A 5 10.00 -2.44 7.80
C TYR A 5 10.54 -1.46 8.83
N GLY A 6 11.41 -0.52 8.44
CA GLY A 6 11.95 0.52 9.32
C GLY A 6 11.07 1.76 9.42
N ASP A 7 10.24 2.00 8.41
CA ASP A 7 9.53 3.26 8.17
C ASP A 7 8.11 3.27 8.77
N TRP A 8 8.00 2.88 10.04
CA TRP A 8 6.79 3.08 10.85
C TRP A 8 6.82 4.41 11.60
N LEU A 9 7.95 5.10 11.50
CA LEU A 9 8.30 6.29 12.26
C LEU A 9 8.40 7.54 11.37
N GLU A 10 8.62 7.45 10.05
CA GLU A 10 8.92 8.63 9.22
C GLU A 10 7.79 9.09 8.30
N GLU A 11 6.55 8.59 8.45
CA GLU A 11 5.37 9.25 7.86
C GLU A 11 4.93 10.51 8.65
N GLU A 12 5.76 11.01 9.56
CA GLU A 12 5.51 12.28 10.29
C GLU A 12 6.54 13.33 9.85
N GLY A 13 6.37 13.87 8.65
CA GLY A 13 6.60 15.30 8.50
C GLY A 13 5.64 16.00 9.46
N GLU A 14 6.13 16.92 10.28
CA GLU A 14 5.41 17.66 11.33
C GLU A 14 3.93 17.96 10.96
N GLU A 15 3.02 17.03 11.25
CA GLU A 15 1.59 17.25 11.04
C GLU A 15 1.07 17.99 12.28
N GLU A 16 0.53 19.19 12.06
CA GLU A 16 -0.20 19.96 13.06
C GLU A 16 -1.13 19.06 13.89
N PRO A 17 -1.34 19.34 15.20
CA PRO A 17 -2.17 18.52 16.08
C PRO A 17 -3.58 18.37 15.50
N ARG A 18 -3.83 17.24 14.85
CA ARG A 18 -5.13 16.92 14.28
C ARG A 18 -6.13 16.66 15.42
N PRO A 19 -7.40 17.07 15.28
CA PRO A 19 -8.44 16.68 16.22
C PRO A 19 -8.45 15.16 16.39
N ARG A 20 -8.74 14.70 17.62
CA ARG A 20 -8.85 13.27 17.94
C ARG A 20 -9.80 12.59 16.94
N ASP A 21 -9.28 11.60 16.24
CA ASP A 21 -9.97 10.91 15.16
C ASP A 21 -10.77 9.72 15.71
N GLU A 22 -12.10 9.75 15.58
CA GLU A 22 -12.99 8.67 16.00
C GLU A 22 -12.61 7.31 15.36
N GLN A 23 -12.02 7.31 14.16
CA GLN A 23 -11.55 6.08 13.53
C GLN A 23 -10.35 5.48 14.26
N THR A 24 -9.49 6.32 14.86
CA THR A 24 -8.35 5.84 15.66
C THR A 24 -8.85 5.17 16.93
N ASP A 25 -9.83 5.78 17.62
CA ASP A 25 -10.43 5.18 18.83
C ASP A 25 -11.13 3.85 18.50
N ARG A 26 -11.86 3.77 17.39
CA ARG A 26 -12.47 2.52 16.92
C ARG A 26 -11.41 1.46 16.59
N ALA A 27 -10.34 1.85 15.91
CA ALA A 27 -9.23 0.95 15.59
C ALA A 27 -8.56 0.41 16.86
N LYS A 28 -8.36 1.25 17.89
CA LYS A 28 -7.83 0.80 19.19
C LYS A 28 -8.70 -0.28 19.82
N ALA A 29 -10.01 -0.09 19.83
CA ALA A 29 -10.93 -1.08 20.40
C ALA A 29 -10.83 -2.44 19.66
N GLU A 30 -10.92 -2.43 18.33
CA GLU A 30 -10.84 -3.66 17.51
C GLU A 30 -9.48 -4.36 17.64
N LEU A 31 -8.38 -3.59 17.66
CA LEU A 31 -7.02 -4.13 17.81
C LEU A 31 -6.80 -4.73 19.21
N LEU A 32 -7.26 -4.02 20.24
CA LEU A 32 -7.10 -4.47 21.62
C LEU A 32 -7.86 -5.78 21.87
N GLU A 33 -9.11 -5.86 21.41
CA GLU A 33 -9.91 -7.09 21.47
C GLU A 33 -9.18 -8.25 20.79
N ARG A 34 -8.69 -8.06 19.56
CA ARG A 34 -7.96 -9.09 18.81
C ARG A 34 -6.69 -9.54 19.52
N ILE A 35 -5.88 -8.58 20.00
CA ILE A 35 -4.59 -8.88 20.65
C ILE A 35 -4.83 -9.60 21.98
N GLN A 36 -5.85 -9.22 22.74
CA GLN A 36 -6.15 -9.85 24.04
C GLN A 36 -6.76 -11.25 23.91
N SER A 37 -7.48 -11.51 22.82
CA SER A 37 -8.16 -12.79 22.58
C SER A 37 -7.25 -14.01 22.48
N PHE A 38 -5.97 -13.83 22.13
CA PHE A 38 -5.05 -14.95 21.91
C PHE A 38 -3.66 -14.70 22.53
N ASP A 39 -3.07 -15.73 23.13
CA ASP A 39 -1.64 -15.76 23.44
C ASP A 39 -0.85 -15.94 22.14
N ARG A 40 -0.60 -14.83 21.45
CA ARG A 40 0.09 -14.83 20.17
C ARG A 40 1.03 -13.65 20.02
N VAL A 41 2.06 -13.83 19.20
CA VAL A 41 2.90 -12.74 18.69
C VAL A 41 2.39 -12.28 17.34
N TYR A 42 2.16 -10.98 17.24
CA TYR A 42 1.92 -10.29 15.98
C TYR A 42 3.13 -9.46 15.60
N TYR A 43 3.24 -9.07 14.34
CA TYR A 43 4.09 -7.93 13.95
C TYR A 43 3.22 -6.85 13.32
N VAL A 44 3.70 -5.61 13.29
CA VAL A 44 2.83 -4.46 13.01
C VAL A 44 2.18 -4.53 11.61
N GLN A 45 2.89 -4.94 10.55
CA GLN A 45 2.30 -5.02 9.19
C GLN A 45 1.21 -6.09 9.12
N GLN A 46 1.35 -7.18 9.87
CA GLN A 46 0.30 -8.20 9.93
C GLN A 46 -1.00 -7.62 10.47
N LEU A 47 -0.93 -6.79 11.52
CA LEU A 47 -2.11 -6.14 12.08
C LEU A 47 -2.71 -5.13 11.10
N GLN A 48 -1.88 -4.37 10.39
CA GLN A 48 -2.36 -3.49 9.30
C GLN A 48 -3.13 -4.27 8.23
N VAL A 49 -2.54 -5.35 7.71
CA VAL A 49 -3.18 -6.20 6.70
C VAL A 49 -4.48 -6.82 7.20
N LEU A 50 -4.49 -7.34 8.43
CA LEU A 50 -5.69 -7.97 9.01
C LEU A 50 -6.85 -6.99 9.17
N HIS A 51 -6.56 -5.69 9.32
CA HIS A 51 -7.56 -4.64 9.52
C HIS A 51 -7.73 -3.70 8.31
N GLU A 52 -7.10 -4.01 7.16
CA GLU A 52 -7.09 -3.13 5.98
C GLU A 52 -8.48 -2.88 5.36
N ARG A 53 -9.46 -3.75 5.65
CA ARG A 53 -10.85 -3.56 5.22
C ARG A 53 -11.59 -2.49 6.03
N SER A 54 -11.17 -2.30 7.28
CA SER A 54 -11.81 -1.41 8.24
C SER A 54 -11.08 -0.08 8.37
N PHE A 55 -9.75 -0.11 8.33
CA PHE A 55 -8.90 1.04 8.62
C PHE A 55 -7.77 1.17 7.62
N PHE A 56 -7.38 2.41 7.34
CA PHE A 56 -6.13 2.67 6.65
C PHE A 56 -4.93 2.20 7.49
N HIS A 57 -3.85 1.85 6.81
CA HIS A 57 -2.61 1.39 7.46
C HIS A 57 -2.06 2.40 8.48
N TRP A 58 -2.14 3.70 8.20
CA TRP A 58 -1.68 4.77 9.10
C TRP A 58 -2.57 4.89 10.35
N ILE A 59 -3.88 4.67 10.24
CA ILE A 59 -4.81 4.64 11.39
C ILE A 59 -4.46 3.47 12.31
N THR A 60 -4.26 2.28 11.72
CA THR A 60 -3.86 1.08 12.47
C THR A 60 -2.51 1.29 13.16
N GLY A 61 -1.54 1.90 12.46
CA GLY A 61 -0.23 2.25 13.02
C GLY A 61 -0.34 3.21 14.20
N ARG A 62 -1.11 4.28 14.06
CA ARG A 62 -1.39 5.25 15.13
C ARG A 62 -2.05 4.60 16.34
N ALA A 63 -3.12 3.83 16.12
CA ALA A 63 -3.83 3.10 17.18
C ALA A 63 -2.89 2.17 17.98
N LEU A 64 -1.99 1.45 17.29
CA LEU A 64 -0.99 0.63 17.97
C LEU A 64 -0.01 1.46 18.79
N ARG A 65 0.46 2.61 18.28
CA ARG A 65 1.34 3.51 19.03
C ARG A 65 0.66 3.98 20.32
N GLU A 66 -0.60 4.39 20.25
CA GLU A 66 -1.36 4.82 21.42
C GLU A 66 -1.57 3.68 22.42
N LEU A 67 -1.96 2.48 21.98
CA LEU A 67 -2.14 1.33 22.88
C LEU A 67 -0.83 0.93 23.60
N ILE A 68 0.32 1.08 22.92
CA ILE A 68 1.64 0.86 23.52
C ILE A 68 1.93 1.95 24.56
N ALA A 69 1.73 3.22 24.21
CA ALA A 69 1.97 4.36 25.11
C ALA A 69 1.08 4.29 26.37
N GLU A 70 -0.15 3.80 26.22
CA GLU A 70 -1.11 3.58 27.31
C GLU A 70 -0.81 2.31 28.13
N GLY A 71 0.18 1.49 27.74
CA GLY A 71 0.53 0.26 28.43
C GLY A 71 -0.56 -0.83 28.35
N GLN A 72 -1.43 -0.78 27.34
CA GLN A 72 -2.48 -1.77 27.11
C GLN A 72 -1.92 -3.04 26.44
N ILE A 73 -0.85 -2.89 25.65
CA ILE A 73 -0.13 -3.96 24.96
C ILE A 73 1.37 -3.78 25.10
N ASN A 74 2.14 -4.85 24.92
CA ASN A 74 3.61 -4.78 24.92
C ASN A 74 4.13 -4.83 23.48
N ALA A 75 5.20 -4.09 23.23
CA ALA A 75 5.93 -4.12 21.98
C ALA A 75 7.41 -4.39 22.20
N PHE A 76 8.02 -5.19 21.33
CA PHE A 76 9.44 -5.52 21.36
C PHE A 76 10.05 -5.31 19.98
N SER A 77 11.15 -4.55 19.92
CA SER A 77 11.92 -4.41 18.70
C SER A 77 12.86 -5.60 18.54
N GLN A 78 12.93 -6.16 17.35
CA GLN A 78 13.86 -7.22 16.97
C GLN A 78 14.49 -6.87 15.62
N GLU A 79 15.65 -7.43 15.33
CA GLU A 79 16.32 -7.21 14.05
C GLU A 79 15.89 -8.27 13.03
N LEU A 80 15.29 -7.84 11.92
CA LEU A 80 14.92 -8.73 10.82
C LEU A 80 16.16 -9.10 9.98
N SER A 81 16.98 -8.11 9.65
CA SER A 81 18.28 -8.25 8.99
C SER A 81 19.13 -7.04 9.38
N ALA A 82 20.43 -7.04 9.01
CA ALA A 82 21.35 -5.94 9.30
C ALA A 82 20.69 -4.55 9.12
N GLY A 83 20.42 -3.86 10.24
CA GLY A 83 19.85 -2.50 10.26
C GLY A 83 18.35 -2.38 9.94
N VAL A 84 17.61 -3.50 9.82
CA VAL A 84 16.17 -3.50 9.52
C VAL A 84 15.41 -3.99 10.77
N PRO A 85 14.87 -3.07 11.59
CA PRO A 85 14.09 -3.47 12.75
C PRO A 85 12.70 -3.98 12.33
N ILE A 86 12.14 -4.85 13.15
CA ILE A 86 10.75 -5.27 13.10
C ILE A 86 10.18 -5.26 14.51
N ARG A 87 8.97 -4.73 14.64
CA ARG A 87 8.31 -4.60 15.94
C ARG A 87 7.29 -5.71 16.11
N LEU A 88 7.48 -6.49 17.17
CA LEU A 88 6.59 -7.54 17.61
C LEU A 88 5.63 -7.00 18.66
N ILE A 89 4.36 -7.38 18.56
CA ILE A 89 3.26 -6.93 19.42
C ILE A 89 2.68 -8.15 20.12
N VAL A 90 2.45 -8.01 21.43
CA VAL A 90 1.82 -9.05 22.25
C VAL A 90 0.86 -8.43 23.26
N ARG A 91 -0.09 -9.22 23.75
CA ARG A 91 -0.91 -8.82 24.89
C ARG A 91 -0.05 -8.60 26.13
N ARG A 92 -0.47 -7.68 27.00
CA ARG A 92 0.28 -7.25 28.19
C ARG A 92 0.72 -8.40 29.11
N SER A 93 -0.12 -9.42 29.28
CA SER A 93 0.14 -10.55 30.18
C SER A 93 1.01 -11.66 29.57
N TYR A 94 1.27 -11.65 28.26
CA TYR A 94 1.95 -12.77 27.60
C TYR A 94 3.48 -12.68 27.76
N ARG A 95 4.01 -13.50 28.67
CA ARG A 95 5.45 -13.52 29.01
C ARG A 95 6.29 -14.44 28.14
N HIS A 96 5.70 -15.44 27.50
CA HIS A 96 6.42 -16.51 26.78
C HIS A 96 6.56 -16.25 25.27
N TRP A 97 6.62 -15.00 24.87
CA TRP A 97 6.59 -14.59 23.46
C TRP A 97 7.86 -14.92 22.67
N LYS A 98 9.04 -15.04 23.32
CA LYS A 98 10.34 -15.10 22.62
C LYS A 98 10.43 -16.18 21.54
N ARG A 99 10.01 -17.41 21.85
CA ARG A 99 10.07 -18.54 20.90
C ARG A 99 9.14 -18.31 19.70
N GLU A 100 7.95 -17.79 19.96
CA GLU A 100 7.00 -17.51 18.91
C GLU A 100 7.41 -16.30 18.05
N GLY A 101 7.92 -15.26 18.69
CA GLY A 101 8.49 -14.10 18.01
C GLY A 101 9.62 -14.50 17.07
N GLN A 102 10.50 -15.41 17.50
CA GLN A 102 11.55 -15.95 16.63
C GLN A 102 10.98 -16.68 15.39
N ARG A 103 9.90 -17.47 15.56
CA ARG A 103 9.22 -18.10 14.42
C ARG A 103 8.61 -17.07 13.46
N VAL A 104 8.03 -15.99 13.99
CA VAL A 104 7.53 -14.86 13.17
C VAL A 104 8.69 -14.22 12.40
N LEU A 105 9.83 -13.95 13.05
CA LEU A 105 11.00 -13.38 12.39
C LEU A 105 11.52 -14.27 11.26
N GLU A 106 11.64 -15.58 11.49
CA GLU A 106 12.08 -16.54 10.48
C GLU A 106 11.14 -16.59 9.28
N LEU A 107 9.83 -16.53 9.54
CA LEU A 107 8.82 -16.49 8.50
C LEU A 107 8.95 -15.20 7.67
N VAL A 108 9.00 -14.04 8.33
CA VAL A 108 9.15 -12.76 7.64
C VAL A 108 10.46 -12.73 6.85
N ARG A 109 11.59 -13.16 7.43
CA ARG A 109 12.87 -13.25 6.72
C ARG A 109 12.79 -14.08 5.46
N ARG A 110 12.13 -15.25 5.53
CA ARG A 110 11.97 -16.16 4.39
C ARG A 110 11.24 -15.48 3.23
N TYR A 111 10.16 -14.76 3.51
CA TYR A 111 9.36 -14.09 2.48
C TYR A 111 9.90 -12.71 2.09
N SER A 112 10.76 -12.11 2.92
CA SER A 112 11.50 -10.88 2.59
C SER A 112 12.75 -11.13 1.75
N GLN A 113 13.10 -12.40 1.46
CA GLN A 113 14.23 -12.70 0.57
C GLN A 113 14.01 -12.08 -0.82
N GLY A 114 15.04 -11.42 -1.34
CA GLY A 114 14.93 -10.56 -2.53
C GLY A 114 14.36 -11.24 -3.78
N ALA A 115 14.49 -12.56 -3.94
CA ALA A 115 13.88 -13.29 -5.06
C ALA A 115 12.34 -13.28 -4.98
N PHE A 116 11.77 -13.51 -3.80
CA PHE A 116 10.32 -13.50 -3.60
C PHE A 116 9.77 -12.07 -3.71
N ALA A 117 10.39 -11.11 -3.03
CA ALA A 117 9.98 -9.71 -3.07
C ALA A 117 10.02 -9.12 -4.49
N ARG A 118 11.05 -9.44 -5.29
CA ARG A 118 11.14 -8.99 -6.69
C ARG A 118 10.10 -9.63 -7.61
N ALA A 119 9.58 -10.81 -7.26
CA ALA A 119 8.58 -11.50 -8.08
C ALA A 119 7.16 -10.97 -7.84
N LEU A 120 6.87 -10.34 -6.69
CA LEU A 120 5.52 -9.90 -6.33
C LEU A 120 4.96 -8.79 -7.23
N GLY A 121 5.80 -7.82 -7.62
CA GLY A 121 5.41 -6.75 -8.54
C GLY A 121 4.99 -7.30 -9.91
N PRO A 122 5.89 -8.00 -10.63
CA PRO A 122 5.57 -8.65 -11.90
C PRO A 122 4.41 -9.63 -11.80
N PHE A 123 4.29 -10.38 -10.70
CA PHE A 123 3.15 -11.26 -10.49
C PHE A 123 1.83 -10.49 -10.40
N GLY A 124 1.80 -9.34 -9.70
CA GLY A 124 0.65 -8.46 -9.67
C GLY A 124 0.23 -8.02 -11.07
N GLU A 125 1.19 -7.60 -11.89
CA GLU A 125 0.93 -7.22 -13.28
C GLU A 125 0.41 -8.39 -14.14
N ILE A 126 0.91 -9.62 -13.92
CA ILE A 126 0.42 -10.83 -14.61
C ILE A 126 -1.04 -11.11 -14.26
N VAL A 127 -1.41 -11.00 -12.98
CA VAL A 127 -2.79 -11.18 -12.53
C VAL A 127 -3.70 -10.13 -13.17
N VAL A 128 -3.22 -8.88 -13.27
CA VAL A 128 -3.94 -7.79 -13.94
C VAL A 128 -4.09 -8.06 -15.44
N ASP A 129 -3.00 -8.43 -16.13
CA ASP A 129 -3.03 -8.82 -17.55
C ASP A 129 -4.05 -9.95 -17.79
N ALA A 130 -4.08 -10.96 -16.93
CA ALA A 130 -5.02 -12.09 -17.04
C ALA A 130 -6.48 -11.65 -16.85
N ALA A 131 -6.74 -10.78 -15.86
CA ALA A 131 -8.08 -10.25 -15.61
C ALA A 131 -8.59 -9.42 -16.78
N PHE A 132 -7.78 -8.50 -17.31
CA PHE A 132 -8.15 -7.69 -18.47
C PHE A 132 -8.38 -8.53 -19.73
N ALA A 133 -7.50 -9.50 -19.99
CA ALA A 133 -7.66 -10.41 -21.12
C ALA A 133 -8.95 -11.23 -21.01
N SER A 134 -9.30 -11.69 -19.80
CA SER A 134 -10.55 -12.44 -19.56
C SER A 134 -11.81 -11.61 -19.82
N ALA A 135 -11.70 -10.28 -19.74
CA ALA A 135 -12.78 -9.33 -20.03
C ALA A 135 -12.77 -8.81 -21.48
N GLY A 136 -11.94 -9.38 -22.37
CA GLY A 136 -11.85 -8.96 -23.77
C GLY A 136 -11.12 -7.62 -23.97
N VAL A 137 -10.43 -7.11 -22.95
CA VAL A 137 -9.71 -5.84 -23.04
C VAL A 137 -8.39 -6.03 -23.79
N ARG A 138 -8.11 -5.13 -24.74
CA ARG A 138 -6.94 -5.20 -25.61
C ARG A 138 -5.72 -4.55 -24.96
N LEU A 139 -4.62 -5.27 -24.85
CA LEU A 139 -3.33 -4.72 -24.43
C LEU A 139 -2.73 -3.88 -25.56
N LEU A 140 -2.38 -2.62 -25.27
CA LEU A 140 -1.70 -1.70 -26.19
C LEU A 140 -0.17 -1.72 -26.02
N GLY A 141 0.30 -1.95 -24.79
CA GLY A 141 1.73 -1.97 -24.49
C GLY A 141 2.03 -2.18 -23.00
N ARG A 142 3.29 -2.51 -22.72
CA ARG A 142 3.90 -2.58 -21.39
C ARG A 142 4.97 -1.51 -21.28
N ASP A 143 5.29 -1.06 -20.07
CA ASP A 143 6.31 -0.04 -19.82
C ASP A 143 6.12 1.21 -20.71
N VAL A 144 4.88 1.69 -20.76
CA VAL A 144 4.38 2.61 -21.77
C VAL A 144 4.90 4.02 -21.52
N ARG A 145 5.70 4.50 -22.47
CA ARG A 145 6.15 5.91 -22.56
C ARG A 145 5.70 6.61 -23.84
N SER A 146 5.09 5.89 -24.77
CA SER A 146 4.59 6.44 -26.03
C SER A 146 3.44 5.61 -26.60
N ILE A 147 2.47 6.30 -27.22
CA ILE A 147 1.33 5.72 -27.94
C ILE A 147 1.01 6.62 -29.12
N GLU A 148 0.89 6.05 -30.31
CA GLU A 148 0.40 6.71 -31.54
C GLU A 148 0.96 8.13 -31.77
N GLY A 149 2.29 8.23 -31.83
CA GLY A 149 2.98 9.49 -32.10
C GLY A 149 3.04 10.47 -30.92
N ARG A 150 2.41 10.16 -29.78
CA ARG A 150 2.58 10.88 -28.52
C ARG A 150 3.64 10.20 -27.67
N ALA A 151 4.50 10.97 -27.02
CA ALA A 151 5.55 10.44 -26.16
C ALA A 151 5.67 11.29 -24.89
N TRP A 152 6.02 10.63 -23.78
CA TRP A 152 6.45 11.27 -22.56
C TRP A 152 7.99 11.33 -22.51
N THR A 153 8.51 12.54 -22.28
CA THR A 153 9.95 12.82 -22.30
C THR A 153 10.43 13.65 -21.12
N ALA A 154 9.53 14.13 -20.25
CA ALA A 154 9.90 15.01 -19.15
C ALA A 154 10.59 14.25 -17.99
N THR A 155 10.33 12.96 -17.85
CA THR A 155 10.98 12.09 -16.86
C THR A 155 11.21 10.68 -17.43
N ASP A 156 12.00 9.87 -16.72
CA ASP A 156 12.24 8.46 -17.06
C ASP A 156 11.13 7.50 -16.56
N HIS A 157 10.05 8.04 -16.00
CA HIS A 157 8.91 7.23 -15.58
C HIS A 157 8.07 6.79 -16.80
N ASN A 158 7.50 5.59 -16.69
CA ASN A 158 6.55 4.99 -17.63
C ASN A 158 5.24 4.63 -16.90
N LEU A 159 4.25 4.12 -17.63
CA LEU A 159 3.09 3.40 -17.05
C LEU A 159 3.33 1.90 -17.17
N ASP A 160 2.87 1.10 -16.21
CA ASP A 160 3.07 -0.36 -16.28
C ASP A 160 2.41 -0.95 -17.53
N ARG A 161 1.19 -0.50 -17.84
CA ARG A 161 0.40 -0.99 -18.98
C ARG A 161 -0.39 0.12 -19.65
N ALA A 162 -0.77 -0.11 -20.89
CA ALA A 162 -1.87 0.60 -21.52
C ALA A 162 -2.85 -0.40 -22.15
N TYR A 163 -4.14 -0.15 -21.99
CA TYR A 163 -5.20 -1.01 -22.48
C TYR A 163 -6.25 -0.22 -23.27
N GLU A 164 -7.04 -0.92 -24.07
CA GLU A 164 -8.21 -0.38 -24.77
C GLU A 164 -9.43 -1.26 -24.55
N LEU A 165 -10.54 -0.62 -24.15
CA LEU A 165 -11.87 -1.21 -24.00
C LEU A 165 -12.88 -0.25 -24.61
N ASP A 166 -13.68 -0.74 -25.58
CA ASP A 166 -14.74 0.03 -26.24
C ASP A 166 -14.28 1.39 -26.81
N GLY A 167 -13.09 1.41 -27.41
CA GLY A 167 -12.47 2.63 -27.96
C GLY A 167 -11.92 3.60 -26.92
N VAL A 168 -12.04 3.29 -25.62
CA VAL A 168 -11.46 4.05 -24.53
C VAL A 168 -10.10 3.47 -24.16
N ARG A 169 -9.08 4.32 -24.10
CA ARG A 169 -7.72 3.93 -23.75
C ARG A 169 -7.38 4.29 -22.32
N TYR A 170 -6.79 3.35 -21.62
CA TYR A 170 -6.43 3.45 -20.21
C TYR A 170 -4.92 3.36 -20.04
N GLY A 171 -4.38 4.24 -19.23
CA GLY A 171 -3.01 4.17 -18.72
C GLY A 171 -3.08 3.54 -17.35
N VAL A 172 -2.49 2.36 -17.20
CA VAL A 172 -2.64 1.52 -16.01
C VAL A 172 -1.35 1.47 -15.22
N GLU A 173 -1.48 1.76 -13.93
CA GLU A 173 -0.45 1.57 -12.91
C GLU A 173 -0.93 0.52 -11.90
N VAL A 174 -0.07 -0.45 -11.58
CA VAL A 174 -0.34 -1.57 -10.69
C VAL A 174 0.56 -1.44 -9.45
N LYS A 175 -0.05 -1.27 -8.27
CA LYS A 175 0.68 -1.25 -6.99
C LYS A 175 0.10 -2.28 -6.02
N ASN A 176 0.87 -3.33 -5.74
CA ASN A 176 0.50 -4.37 -4.79
C ASN A 176 1.29 -4.29 -3.46
N THR A 177 1.77 -3.11 -3.10
CA THR A 177 2.52 -2.85 -1.86
C THR A 177 1.63 -2.33 -0.74
N LEU A 178 2.11 -2.41 0.52
CA LEU A 178 1.44 -1.78 1.66
C LEU A 178 1.63 -0.26 1.70
N LYS A 179 2.81 0.22 1.24
CA LYS A 179 3.06 1.65 1.06
C LYS A 179 2.14 2.20 -0.02
N TYR A 180 1.55 3.35 0.27
CA TYR A 180 0.78 4.10 -0.72
C TYR A 180 1.71 4.66 -1.79
N ILE A 181 1.16 4.89 -2.98
CA ILE A 181 1.82 5.72 -4.00
C ILE A 181 2.11 7.09 -3.36
N ASP A 182 3.28 7.66 -3.59
CA ASP A 182 3.60 8.99 -3.10
C ASP A 182 2.98 10.07 -4.01
N ASP A 183 2.83 11.29 -3.50
CA ASP A 183 2.17 12.37 -4.24
C ASP A 183 2.91 12.74 -5.54
N ARG A 184 4.24 12.69 -5.52
CA ARG A 184 5.07 13.00 -6.69
C ARG A 184 4.95 11.90 -7.74
N GLU A 185 5.05 10.64 -7.35
CA GLU A 185 4.84 9.50 -8.24
C GLU A 185 3.43 9.54 -8.85
N LEU A 186 2.39 9.76 -8.03
CA LEU A 186 1.02 9.90 -8.54
C LEU A 186 0.92 11.04 -9.56
N THR A 187 1.49 12.20 -9.24
CA THR A 187 1.49 13.37 -10.13
C THR A 187 2.11 13.04 -11.48
N VAL A 188 3.30 12.43 -11.48
CA VAL A 188 4.00 12.06 -12.71
C VAL A 188 3.19 11.05 -13.53
N LYS A 189 2.63 10.00 -12.91
CA LYS A 189 1.82 9.00 -13.63
C LYS A 189 0.56 9.60 -14.26
N LEU A 190 -0.07 10.55 -13.56
CA LEU A 190 -1.19 11.33 -14.08
C LEU A 190 -0.76 12.22 -15.26
N GLU A 191 0.39 12.87 -15.20
CA GLU A 191 0.92 13.68 -16.30
C GLU A 191 1.25 12.84 -17.55
N ILE A 192 1.83 11.64 -17.36
CA ILE A 192 2.05 10.68 -18.45
C ILE A 192 0.72 10.34 -19.13
N CYS A 193 -0.31 9.99 -18.36
CA CYS A 193 -1.65 9.72 -18.91
C CYS A 193 -2.17 10.91 -19.72
N ARG A 194 -1.99 12.13 -19.23
CA ARG A 194 -2.43 13.35 -19.94
C ARG A 194 -1.72 13.52 -21.28
N ALA A 195 -0.39 13.38 -21.29
CA ALA A 195 0.45 13.53 -22.47
C ALA A 195 0.12 12.49 -23.54
N LEU A 196 -0.08 11.23 -23.12
CA LEU A 196 -0.39 10.11 -24.02
C LEU A 196 -1.87 9.99 -24.40
N ALA A 197 -2.70 10.91 -23.90
CA ALA A 197 -4.15 10.88 -24.05
C ALA A 197 -4.85 9.59 -23.57
N LEU A 198 -4.41 9.11 -22.42
CA LEU A 198 -4.96 7.96 -21.71
C LEU A 198 -5.82 8.39 -20.53
N ARG A 199 -6.85 7.60 -20.21
CA ARG A 199 -7.58 7.72 -18.95
C ARG A 199 -6.77 7.01 -17.84
N PRO A 200 -6.46 7.68 -16.73
CA PRO A 200 -5.71 7.05 -15.65
C PRO A 200 -6.54 5.95 -14.99
N LEU A 201 -5.94 4.80 -14.77
CA LEU A 201 -6.52 3.69 -14.02
C LEU A 201 -5.46 3.10 -13.10
N PHE A 202 -5.73 3.09 -11.80
CA PHE A 202 -4.81 2.59 -10.79
C PHE A 202 -5.38 1.30 -10.21
N VAL A 203 -4.70 0.18 -10.45
CA VAL A 203 -5.02 -1.12 -9.88
C VAL A 203 -4.15 -1.33 -8.66
N VAL A 204 -4.65 -0.90 -7.50
CA VAL A 204 -3.85 -0.84 -6.28
C VAL A 204 -4.53 -1.55 -5.12
N ARG A 205 -3.72 -2.07 -4.19
CA ARG A 205 -4.22 -2.71 -2.96
C ARG A 205 -5.10 -1.76 -2.14
N MET A 206 -4.65 -0.51 -2.00
CA MET A 206 -5.36 0.56 -1.31
C MET A 206 -4.92 1.92 -1.84
N MET A 207 -5.88 2.85 -1.97
CA MET A 207 -5.62 4.24 -2.35
C MET A 207 -6.27 5.19 -1.35
N PRO A 208 -5.53 6.17 -0.79
CA PRO A 208 -6.12 7.16 0.11
C PRO A 208 -7.24 7.95 -0.56
N LYS A 209 -8.44 7.92 0.03
CA LYS A 209 -9.62 8.63 -0.50
C LYS A 209 -9.53 10.16 -0.35
N THR A 210 -8.66 10.63 0.53
CA THR A 210 -8.54 12.04 0.90
C THR A 210 -7.78 12.87 -0.14
N TRP A 211 -6.69 12.33 -0.69
CA TRP A 211 -5.81 13.09 -1.59
C TRP A 211 -5.61 12.42 -2.96
N ALA A 212 -5.44 11.10 -3.02
CA ALA A 212 -5.13 10.41 -4.27
C ALA A 212 -6.38 10.19 -5.13
N TRP A 213 -7.45 9.67 -4.52
CA TRP A 213 -8.69 9.31 -5.23
C TRP A 213 -9.37 10.48 -5.96
N PRO A 214 -9.51 11.69 -5.37
CA PRO A 214 -10.13 12.82 -6.05
C PRO A 214 -9.37 13.27 -7.30
N ARG A 215 -8.03 13.16 -7.29
CA ARG A 215 -7.17 13.53 -8.42
C ARG A 215 -7.35 12.57 -9.59
N VAL A 216 -7.37 11.25 -9.31
CA VAL A 216 -7.62 10.21 -10.31
C VAL A 216 -9.02 10.36 -10.94
N ILE A 217 -10.05 10.56 -10.12
CA ILE A 217 -11.43 10.76 -10.62
C ILE A 217 -11.53 12.00 -11.50
N ARG A 218 -11.01 13.15 -11.04
CA ARG A 218 -11.09 14.41 -11.77
C ARG A 218 -10.52 14.25 -13.17
N GLN A 219 -9.31 13.70 -13.26
CA GLN A 219 -8.66 13.49 -14.54
C GLN A 219 -9.34 12.41 -15.41
N GLY A 220 -9.97 11.41 -14.80
CA GLY A 220 -10.79 10.42 -15.51
C GLY A 220 -12.10 10.97 -16.06
N ARG A 221 -12.67 12.02 -15.44
CA ARG A 221 -13.94 12.66 -15.83
C ARG A 221 -13.77 13.77 -16.86
N ASP A 222 -12.72 14.58 -16.77
CA ASP A 222 -12.52 15.77 -17.63
C ASP A 222 -12.36 15.46 -19.14
N ARG A 223 -12.38 14.19 -19.54
CA ARG A 223 -12.31 13.75 -20.95
C ARG A 223 -13.57 13.07 -21.48
N CYS A 224 -14.60 12.91 -20.65
CA CYS A 224 -15.91 12.46 -21.08
C CYS A 224 -16.89 13.57 -20.75
N GLY A 225 -17.52 14.21 -21.74
CA GLY A 225 -18.71 15.05 -21.55
C GLY A 225 -19.93 14.26 -21.06
N PHE A 226 -19.73 13.32 -20.14
CA PHE A 226 -20.74 12.52 -19.47
C PHE A 226 -20.67 12.84 -17.98
N GLY A 227 -21.57 13.73 -17.55
CA GLY A 227 -22.00 13.77 -16.17
C GLY A 227 -22.63 12.43 -15.80
N LEU A 228 -22.37 11.98 -14.57
CA LEU A 228 -23.23 11.00 -13.92
C LEU A 228 -24.64 11.57 -13.79
#